data_AF-A0A257IWH8-F1
#
_entry.id   AF-A0A257IWH8-F1
#
_cell.length_a   1.000
_cell.length_b   1.000
_cell.length_c   1.000
_cell.angle_alpha   90.00
_cell.angle_beta   90.00
_cell.angle_gamma   90.00
#
_symmetry.space_group_name_H-M   'P 1'
#
loop_
_entity.id
_entity.type
_entity.pdbx_description
1 polymer ?
#
loop_
_entity_poly.entity_id
_entity_poly.type
_entity_poly.pdbx_seq_one_letter_code
_entity_poly.pdbx_strand_id
1 'polypeptide(L)'
;MTDKKYIVGIFNDEDVVMDAVQKIRSKGIKIHEVFCPYPVHGLDHALGYERPRMGVSAFLFGITGTCLAFLLTFWTLGVDWPMNIGGKNFFPFPTNIPIVFELTVLLAAFGMSFTFFFMEGLGPSVKPIIFDIRSTDDKFAMAIDLNKNTVSDSEITAFLSEVGAEEVNVKEV
;
A
#
# COMPACT_ATOMS: atom_id res chain seq x y z
N MET A 1 -19.03 -1.91 -18.03
CA MET A 1 -17.63 -2.19 -17.68
C MET A 1 -16.99 -2.65 -18.97
N THR A 2 -15.92 -1.99 -19.41
CA THR A 2 -15.19 -2.41 -20.61
C THR A 2 -14.47 -3.70 -20.24
N ASP A 3 -14.81 -4.83 -20.86
CA ASP A 3 -14.16 -6.12 -20.60
C ASP A 3 -12.65 -5.97 -20.82
N LYS A 4 -11.87 -5.99 -19.73
CA LYS A 4 -10.43 -5.86 -19.84
C LYS A 4 -9.83 -7.25 -19.95
N LYS A 5 -9.12 -7.49 -21.05
CA LYS A 5 -8.38 -8.72 -21.27
C LYS A 5 -6.99 -8.60 -20.68
N TYR A 6 -6.63 -9.55 -19.85
CA TYR A 6 -5.32 -9.67 -19.23
C TYR A 6 -4.67 -10.98 -19.65
N ILE A 7 -3.37 -10.93 -19.92
CA ILE A 7 -2.53 -12.13 -19.97
C ILE A 7 -1.85 -12.27 -18.61
N VAL A 8 -1.97 -13.46 -18.03
CA VAL A 8 -1.44 -13.79 -16.71
C VAL A 8 -0.38 -14.87 -16.88
N GLY A 9 0.88 -14.53 -16.58
CA GLY A 9 1.97 -15.49 -16.48
C GLY A 9 2.12 -15.98 -15.05
N ILE A 10 2.19 -17.29 -14.83
CA ILE A 10 2.35 -17.92 -13.52
C ILE A 10 3.76 -18.46 -13.38
N PHE A 11 4.40 -18.14 -12.26
CA PHE A 11 5.77 -18.51 -11.94
C PHE A 11 5.85 -19.19 -10.57
N ASN A 12 6.92 -19.94 -10.34
CA ASN A 12 7.12 -20.70 -9.09
C ASN A 12 8.13 -20.10 -8.14
N ASP A 13 9.01 -19.26 -8.64
CA ASP A 13 10.19 -18.84 -7.92
C ASP A 13 10.34 -17.32 -8.05
N GLU A 14 10.71 -16.69 -6.94
CA GLU A 14 10.89 -15.24 -6.86
C GLU A 14 12.02 -14.74 -7.75
N ASP A 15 13.11 -15.51 -7.89
CA ASP A 15 14.27 -15.14 -8.71
C ASP A 15 13.89 -15.12 -10.20
N VAL A 16 13.11 -16.12 -10.63
CA VAL A 16 12.62 -16.22 -12.01
C VAL A 16 11.69 -15.05 -12.32
N VAL A 17 10.82 -14.66 -11.39
CA VAL A 17 9.93 -13.51 -11.54
C VAL A 17 10.72 -12.22 -11.62
N MET A 18 11.75 -12.04 -10.79
CA MET A 18 12.59 -10.84 -10.78
C MET A 18 13.29 -10.64 -12.14
N ASP A 19 13.92 -11.70 -12.64
CA ASP A 19 14.56 -11.71 -13.95
C ASP A 19 13.53 -11.49 -15.07
N ALA A 20 12.33 -12.06 -14.92
CA ALA A 20 11.24 -11.90 -15.85
C ALA A 20 10.79 -10.44 -15.98
N VAL A 21 10.56 -9.77 -14.85
CA VAL A 21 10.14 -8.36 -14.82
C VAL A 21 11.17 -7.48 -15.54
N GLN A 22 12.46 -7.70 -15.30
CA GLN A 22 13.53 -6.93 -15.95
C GLN A 22 13.54 -7.13 -17.47
N LYS A 23 13.46 -8.40 -17.92
CA LYS A 23 13.41 -8.73 -19.35
C LYS A 23 12.16 -8.15 -20.03
N ILE A 24 11.00 -8.23 -19.38
CA ILE A 24 9.73 -7.70 -19.90
C ILE A 24 9.73 -6.18 -20.01
N ARG A 25 10.24 -5.49 -18.99
CA ARG A 25 10.41 -4.03 -19.07
C ARG A 25 11.41 -3.61 -20.14
N SER A 26 12.50 -4.37 -20.33
CA SER A 26 13.50 -4.06 -21.36
C SER A 26 12.92 -4.12 -22.78
N LYS A 27 11.90 -4.95 -23.01
CA LYS A 27 11.13 -5.02 -24.27
C LYS A 27 10.06 -3.93 -24.41
N GLY A 28 9.89 -3.07 -23.41
CA GLY A 28 8.90 -1.99 -23.41
C GLY A 28 7.46 -2.44 -23.15
N ILE A 29 7.25 -3.70 -22.73
CA ILE A 29 5.93 -4.20 -22.35
C ILE A 29 5.59 -3.65 -20.96
N LYS A 30 4.40 -3.04 -20.85
CA LYS A 30 3.88 -2.49 -19.60
C LYS A 30 3.20 -3.59 -18.80
N ILE A 31 3.81 -3.95 -17.68
CA ILE A 31 3.22 -4.85 -16.68
C ILE A 31 2.12 -4.08 -15.94
N HIS A 32 1.00 -4.75 -15.66
CA HIS A 32 -0.07 -4.15 -14.86
C HIS A 32 0.27 -4.23 -13.37
N GLU A 33 0.48 -5.45 -12.87
CA GLU A 33 0.85 -5.74 -11.48
C GLU A 33 1.46 -7.15 -11.39
N VAL A 34 2.27 -7.39 -10.37
CA VAL A 34 2.75 -8.74 -10.00
C VAL A 34 2.18 -9.11 -8.64
N PHE A 35 1.37 -10.17 -8.62
CA PHE A 35 0.75 -10.71 -7.41
C PHE A 35 1.67 -11.76 -6.82
N CYS A 36 2.17 -11.48 -5.62
CA CYS A 36 3.06 -12.35 -4.86
C CYS A 36 2.39 -12.75 -3.54
N PRO A 37 2.58 -14.00 -3.06
CA PRO A 37 2.05 -14.44 -1.77
C PRO A 37 2.76 -13.76 -0.59
N TYR A 38 3.98 -13.27 -0.81
CA TYR A 38 4.78 -12.53 0.17
C TYR A 38 5.57 -11.39 -0.48
N PRO A 39 6.10 -10.44 0.32
CA PRO A 39 6.90 -9.34 -0.22
C PRO A 39 8.24 -9.82 -0.76
N VAL A 40 8.46 -9.66 -2.07
CA VAL A 40 9.75 -9.93 -2.72
C VAL A 40 10.59 -8.65 -2.70
N HIS A 41 11.78 -8.73 -2.13
CA HIS A 41 12.66 -7.57 -2.00
C HIS A 41 13.17 -7.07 -3.35
N GLY A 42 13.02 -5.76 -3.60
CA GLY A 42 13.49 -5.13 -4.85
C GLY A 42 12.54 -5.25 -6.04
N LEU A 43 11.40 -5.95 -5.88
CA LEU A 43 10.40 -6.07 -6.93
C LEU A 43 9.75 -4.71 -7.24
N ASP A 44 9.57 -3.88 -6.21
CA ASP A 44 9.13 -2.49 -6.32
C ASP A 44 10.05 -1.65 -7.21
N HIS A 45 11.36 -1.80 -7.02
CA HIS A 45 12.38 -1.15 -7.83
C HIS A 45 12.41 -1.69 -9.27
N ALA A 46 12.24 -3.00 -9.46
CA ALA A 46 12.19 -3.63 -10.78
C ALA A 46 10.96 -3.17 -11.59
N LEU A 47 9.79 -3.12 -10.94
CA LEU A 47 8.55 -2.59 -11.53
C LEU A 47 8.61 -1.07 -11.76
N GLY A 48 9.46 -0.38 -11.00
CA GLY A 48 9.67 1.06 -11.14
C GLY A 48 8.64 1.89 -10.39
N TYR A 49 8.17 1.39 -9.24
CA TYR A 49 7.26 2.15 -8.39
C TYR A 49 7.95 3.37 -7.76
N GLU A 50 7.21 4.47 -7.68
CA GLU A 50 7.65 5.64 -6.94
C GLU A 50 7.57 5.37 -5.44
N ARG A 51 8.48 5.98 -4.66
CA ARG A 51 8.46 5.83 -3.20
C ARG A 51 7.14 6.35 -2.62
N PRO A 52 6.45 5.56 -1.80
CA PRO A 52 5.19 5.98 -1.20
C PRO A 52 5.42 7.12 -0.20
N ARG A 53 4.55 8.13 -0.22
CA ARG A 53 4.64 9.32 0.65
C ARG A 53 3.90 9.15 1.98
N MET A 54 3.82 7.92 2.51
CA MET A 54 3.11 7.62 3.76
C MET A 54 3.71 8.32 4.99
N GLY A 55 5.01 8.66 4.97
CA GLY A 55 5.62 9.45 6.05
C GLY A 55 5.01 10.85 6.19
N VAL A 56 4.54 11.44 5.08
CA VAL A 56 3.92 12.78 5.10
C VAL A 56 2.55 12.72 5.78
N SER A 57 1.73 11.72 5.47
CA SER A 57 0.42 11.56 6.13
C SER A 57 0.59 11.35 7.63
N ALA A 58 1.52 10.47 8.03
CA ALA A 58 1.84 10.24 9.44
C ALA A 58 2.22 11.52 10.19
N PHE A 59 3.06 12.35 9.57
CA PHE A 59 3.50 13.61 10.16
C PHE A 59 2.34 14.61 10.32
N LEU A 60 1.49 14.75 9.31
CA LEU A 60 0.33 15.65 9.34
C LEU A 60 -0.69 15.21 10.42
N PHE A 61 -0.95 13.91 10.54
CA PHE A 61 -1.81 13.36 11.58
C PHE A 61 -1.18 13.45 12.98
N GLY A 62 0.14 13.30 13.09
CA GLY A 62 0.87 13.51 14.33
C GLY A 62 0.77 14.95 14.83
N ILE A 63 1.05 15.93 13.97
CA ILE A 63 0.93 17.36 14.32
C ILE A 63 -0.49 17.70 14.77
N THR A 64 -1.50 17.22 14.03
CA THR A 64 -2.89 17.47 14.42
C THR A 64 -3.23 16.83 15.77
N GLY A 65 -2.71 15.63 16.07
CA GLY A 65 -2.81 15.01 17.39
C GLY A 65 -2.14 15.80 18.51
N THR A 66 -0.93 16.30 18.28
CA THR A 66 -0.23 17.16 19.24
C THR A 66 -1.02 18.44 19.51
N CYS A 67 -1.50 19.12 18.45
CA CYS A 67 -2.31 20.34 18.59
C CYS A 67 -3.62 20.08 19.34
N LEU A 68 -4.32 18.98 19.02
CA LEU A 68 -5.57 18.61 19.69
C LEU A 68 -5.35 18.26 21.17
N ALA A 69 -4.24 17.62 21.53
CA ALA A 69 -3.93 17.29 22.92
C ALA A 69 -3.66 18.54 23.75
N PHE A 70 -2.87 19.48 23.21
CA PHE A 70 -2.64 20.77 23.86
C PHE A 70 -3.93 21.57 23.98
N LEU A 71 -4.75 21.61 22.93
CA LEU A 71 -6.04 22.29 22.96
C LEU A 71 -6.97 21.68 24.00
N LEU A 72 -7.09 20.36 24.07
CA LEU A 72 -7.94 19.65 25.03
C LEU A 72 -7.52 19.91 26.48
N THR A 73 -6.23 19.75 26.77
CA THR A 73 -5.70 19.93 28.14
C THR A 73 -5.73 21.38 28.57
N PHE A 74 -5.42 22.33 27.67
CA PHE A 74 -5.53 23.75 27.94
C PHE A 74 -6.98 24.18 28.18
N TRP A 75 -7.90 23.71 27.33
CA TRP A 75 -9.32 24.05 27.44
C TRP A 75 -9.91 23.56 28.76
N THR A 76 -9.76 22.27 29.06
CA THR A 76 -10.40 21.64 30.24
C THR A 76 -9.84 22.15 31.57
N LEU A 77 -8.52 22.24 31.71
CA LEU A 77 -7.87 22.60 32.98
C LEU A 77 -7.68 24.12 33.15
N GLY A 78 -7.60 24.86 32.05
CA GLY A 78 -7.29 26.29 32.07
C GLY A 78 -8.50 27.21 31.92
N VAL A 79 -9.51 26.81 31.13
CA VAL A 79 -10.61 27.70 30.73
C VAL A 79 -11.96 27.21 31.25
N ASP A 80 -12.33 25.98 30.93
CA ASP A 80 -13.67 25.44 31.17
C ASP A 80 -13.93 25.24 32.67
N TRP A 81 -13.06 24.50 33.35
CA TRP A 81 -13.18 24.29 34.78
C TRP A 81 -11.83 24.29 35.51
N PRO A 82 -11.29 25.47 35.81
CA PRO A 82 -10.03 25.58 36.55
C PRO A 82 -10.21 25.09 37.99
N MET A 83 -9.62 23.93 38.29
CA MET A 83 -9.68 23.29 39.61
C MET A 83 -8.31 23.32 40.30
N ASN A 84 -8.29 23.63 41.60
CA ASN A 84 -7.09 23.50 42.40
C ASN A 84 -6.91 22.03 42.84
N ILE A 85 -6.06 21.29 42.13
CA ILE A 85 -5.74 19.89 42.42
C ILE A 85 -4.30 19.82 42.93
N GLY A 86 -4.15 19.67 44.26
CA GLY A 86 -2.84 19.50 44.91
C GLY A 86 -1.92 20.72 44.78
N GLY A 87 -2.46 21.93 44.61
CA GLY A 87 -1.68 23.17 44.47
C GLY A 87 -0.95 23.32 43.13
N LYS A 88 -1.23 22.46 42.16
CA LYS A 88 -0.62 22.53 40.82
C LYS A 88 -1.17 23.72 40.04
N ASN A 89 -0.31 24.32 39.20
CA ASN A 89 -0.75 25.33 38.23
C ASN A 89 -1.84 24.76 37.32
N PHE A 90 -2.77 25.61 36.88
CA PHE A 90 -3.86 25.23 35.97
C PHE A 90 -3.38 24.69 34.62
N PHE A 91 -2.10 24.94 34.25
CA PHE A 91 -1.47 24.36 33.08
C PHE A 91 -0.07 23.78 33.41
N PRO A 92 0.00 22.60 34.03
CA PRO A 92 1.28 22.02 34.43
C PRO A 92 1.87 21.21 33.27
N PHE A 93 2.74 21.85 32.48
CA PHE A 93 3.34 21.28 31.27
C PHE A 93 3.91 19.86 31.45
N PRO A 94 4.71 19.53 32.50
CA PRO A 94 5.27 18.19 32.67
C PRO A 94 4.22 17.07 32.83
N THR A 95 3.09 17.38 33.46
CA THR A 95 2.02 16.38 33.72
C THR A 95 1.21 16.07 32.47
N ASN A 96 1.18 16.98 31.50
CA ASN A 96 0.39 16.84 30.28
C ASN A 96 1.18 16.15 29.15
N ILE A 97 2.52 16.06 29.24
CA ILE A 97 3.38 15.42 28.23
C ILE A 97 2.93 13.98 27.91
N PRO A 98 2.64 13.11 28.90
CA PRO A 98 2.16 11.76 28.59
C PRO A 98 0.88 11.76 27.75
N ILE A 99 -0.07 12.66 28.06
CA ILE A 99 -1.33 12.78 27.31
C ILE A 99 -1.07 13.23 25.86
N VAL A 100 -0.20 14.24 25.70
CA VAL A 100 0.17 14.76 24.39
C VAL A 100 0.88 13.68 23.56
N PHE A 101 1.78 12.92 24.18
CA PHE A 101 2.45 11.80 23.53
C PHE A 101 1.47 10.75 23.03
N GLU A 102 0.60 10.24 23.92
CA GLU A 102 -0.36 9.19 23.57
C GLU A 102 -1.30 9.63 22.45
N LEU A 103 -1.87 10.84 22.52
CA LEU A 103 -2.79 11.32 21.48
C LEU A 103 -2.09 11.56 20.13
N THR A 104 -0.83 12.01 20.17
CA THR A 104 -0.01 12.18 18.96
C THR A 104 0.22 10.84 18.28
N VAL A 105 0.65 9.82 19.03
CA VAL A 105 0.89 8.47 18.50
C VAL A 105 -0.41 7.84 18.01
N LEU A 106 -1.51 8.00 18.76
CA LEU A 106 -2.82 7.48 18.41
C LEU A 106 -3.33 8.02 17.07
N LEU A 107 -3.33 9.36 16.89
CA LEU A 107 -3.80 9.96 15.65
C LEU A 107 -2.85 9.71 14.48
N ALA A 108 -1.55 9.69 14.71
CA ALA A 108 -0.58 9.33 13.66
C ALA A 108 -0.83 7.89 13.16
N ALA A 109 -1.03 6.93 14.07
CA ALA A 109 -1.26 5.53 13.72
C ALA A 109 -2.59 5.32 12.97
N PHE A 110 -3.69 5.88 13.49
CA PHE A 110 -4.99 5.77 12.83
C PHE A 110 -5.01 6.50 11.49
N GLY A 111 -4.48 7.73 11.46
CA GLY A 111 -4.41 8.54 10.25
C GLY A 111 -3.66 7.84 9.14
N MET A 112 -2.46 7.29 9.44
CA MET A 112 -1.69 6.50 8.48
C MET A 112 -2.46 5.27 8.00
N SER A 113 -3.03 4.49 8.93
CA SER A 113 -3.75 3.25 8.60
C SER A 113 -4.95 3.52 7.69
N PHE A 114 -5.74 4.54 7.99
CA PHE A 114 -6.85 4.93 7.13
C PHE A 114 -6.37 5.42 5.77
N THR A 115 -5.33 6.26 5.70
CA THR A 115 -4.79 6.66 4.38
C THR A 115 -4.32 5.48 3.55
N PHE A 116 -3.71 4.47 4.16
CA PHE A 116 -3.31 3.25 3.46
C PHE A 116 -4.51 2.54 2.85
N PHE A 117 -5.56 2.27 3.64
CA PHE A 117 -6.77 1.62 3.11
C PHE A 117 -7.44 2.42 1.99
N PHE A 118 -7.49 3.75 2.11
CA PHE A 118 -8.08 4.60 1.07
C PHE A 118 -7.23 4.65 -0.21
N MET A 119 -5.90 4.71 -0.11
CA MET A 119 -5.01 4.78 -1.28
C MET A 119 -5.00 3.45 -2.06
N GLU A 120 -4.99 2.32 -1.35
CA GLU A 120 -5.03 0.99 -1.97
C GLU A 120 -6.45 0.56 -2.38
N GLY A 121 -7.47 1.37 -2.08
CA GLY A 121 -8.86 1.04 -2.37
C GLY A 121 -9.35 -0.20 -1.62
N LEU A 122 -8.80 -0.48 -0.45
CA LEU A 122 -9.18 -1.61 0.40
C LEU A 122 -10.38 -1.21 1.27
N GLY A 123 -11.47 -1.97 1.17
CA GLY A 123 -12.65 -1.74 1.98
C GLY A 123 -13.51 -2.99 2.12
N PRO A 124 -14.39 -3.06 3.14
CA PRO A 124 -15.20 -4.25 3.40
C PRO A 124 -16.12 -4.67 2.24
N SER A 125 -16.51 -3.72 1.38
CA SER A 125 -17.40 -3.96 0.24
C SER A 125 -16.67 -4.12 -1.09
N VAL A 126 -15.34 -4.05 -1.10
CA VAL A 126 -14.54 -4.11 -2.32
C VAL A 126 -14.35 -5.57 -2.72
N LYS A 127 -14.69 -5.90 -3.97
CA LYS A 127 -14.42 -7.23 -4.53
C LYS A 127 -12.98 -7.27 -5.06
N PRO A 128 -12.12 -8.16 -4.54
CA PRO A 128 -10.76 -8.28 -5.02
C PRO A 128 -10.75 -8.88 -6.43
N ILE A 129 -9.92 -8.33 -7.31
CA ILE A 129 -9.62 -8.93 -8.61
C ILE A 129 -8.51 -9.93 -8.37
N ILE A 130 -8.86 -11.22 -8.44
CA ILE A 130 -7.91 -12.32 -8.23
C ILE A 130 -7.69 -12.99 -9.58
N PHE A 131 -6.46 -12.89 -10.10
CA PHE A 131 -6.09 -13.55 -11.35
C PHE A 131 -5.86 -15.03 -11.15
N ASP A 132 -5.19 -15.48 -10.09
CA ASP A 132 -5.09 -16.89 -9.73
C ASP A 132 -5.21 -17.02 -8.21
N ILE A 133 -5.97 -18.00 -7.73
CA ILE A 133 -6.15 -18.25 -6.29
C ILE A 133 -4.83 -18.70 -5.66
N ARG A 134 -3.97 -19.38 -6.43
CA ARG A 134 -2.63 -19.81 -5.98
C ARG A 134 -1.67 -18.64 -5.73
N SER A 135 -1.99 -17.44 -6.22
CA SER A 135 -1.16 -16.25 -6.01
C SER A 135 -1.05 -15.80 -4.55
N THR A 136 -1.96 -16.29 -3.69
CA THR A 136 -1.94 -16.02 -2.25
C THR A 136 -1.26 -17.12 -1.44
N ASP A 137 -0.92 -18.26 -2.06
CA ASP A 137 -0.35 -19.43 -1.37
C ASP A 137 1.11 -19.65 -1.79
N ASP A 138 1.34 -20.09 -3.03
CA ASP A 138 2.66 -20.56 -3.49
C ASP A 138 3.15 -19.90 -4.79
N LYS A 139 2.27 -19.58 -5.73
CA LYS A 139 2.65 -19.10 -7.07
C LYS A 139 2.74 -17.58 -7.14
N PHE A 140 3.51 -17.10 -8.11
CA PHE A 140 3.57 -15.68 -8.46
C PHE A 140 2.82 -15.45 -9.76
N ALA A 141 1.87 -14.51 -9.77
CA ALA A 141 1.07 -14.20 -10.96
C ALA A 141 1.40 -12.80 -11.49
N MET A 142 1.95 -12.72 -12.70
CA MET A 142 2.19 -11.46 -13.39
C MET A 142 1.05 -11.16 -14.34
N ALA A 143 0.34 -10.07 -14.11
CA ALA A 143 -0.74 -9.61 -14.99
C ALA A 143 -0.26 -8.54 -15.97
N ILE A 144 -0.59 -8.71 -17.23
CA ILE A 144 -0.30 -7.76 -18.32
C ILE A 144 -1.62 -7.34 -18.95
N ASP A 145 -1.92 -6.05 -18.92
CA ASP A 145 -3.10 -5.46 -19.55
C ASP A 145 -2.88 -5.34 -21.06
N LEU A 146 -3.70 -6.01 -21.86
CA LEU A 146 -3.58 -5.99 -23.32
C LEU A 146 -3.94 -4.63 -23.91
N ASN A 147 -4.86 -3.89 -23.29
CA ASN A 147 -5.30 -2.59 -23.82
C ASN A 147 -4.22 -1.51 -23.68
N LYS A 148 -3.28 -1.67 -22.74
CA LYS A 148 -2.20 -0.72 -22.49
C LYS A 148 -0.94 -1.01 -23.31
N ASN A 149 -0.90 -2.15 -23.99
CA ASN A 149 0.24 -2.61 -24.76
C ASN A 149 -0.09 -2.62 -26.25
N THR A 150 0.90 -2.28 -27.08
CA THR A 150 0.78 -2.29 -28.56
C THR A 150 1.23 -3.60 -29.17
N VAL A 151 1.72 -4.54 -28.35
CA VAL A 151 2.28 -5.83 -28.76
C VAL A 151 1.16 -6.86 -28.87
N SER A 152 1.27 -7.78 -29.83
CA SER A 152 0.25 -8.81 -30.05
C SER A 152 0.16 -9.83 -28.91
N ASP A 153 -1.05 -10.35 -28.65
CA ASP A 153 -1.33 -11.33 -27.60
C ASP A 153 -0.43 -12.59 -27.72
N SER A 154 -0.20 -13.04 -28.97
CA SER A 154 0.65 -14.20 -29.27
C SER A 154 2.12 -13.95 -28.94
N GLU A 155 2.63 -12.74 -29.20
CA GLU A 155 4.01 -12.39 -28.87
C GLU A 155 4.23 -12.30 -27.36
N ILE A 156 3.28 -11.72 -26.63
CA ILE A 156 3.33 -11.65 -25.16
C ILE A 156 3.29 -13.06 -24.56
N THR A 157 2.41 -13.92 -25.06
CA THR A 157 2.29 -15.31 -24.57
C THR A 157 3.57 -16.10 -24.82
N ALA A 158 4.11 -16.06 -26.05
CA ALA A 158 5.36 -16.74 -26.38
C ALA A 158 6.52 -16.23 -25.53
N PHE A 159 6.56 -14.92 -25.28
CA PHE A 159 7.62 -14.32 -24.50
C PHE A 159 7.53 -14.65 -23.01
N LEU A 160 6.33 -14.71 -22.43
CA LEU A 160 6.15 -15.16 -21.05
C LEU A 160 6.65 -16.58 -20.87
N SER A 161 6.38 -17.48 -21.82
CA SER A 161 6.90 -18.85 -21.81
C SER A 161 8.43 -18.90 -21.95
N GLU A 162 9.03 -18.07 -22.80
CA GLU A 162 10.50 -17.96 -22.95
C GLU A 162 11.18 -17.50 -21.65
N VAL A 163 10.51 -16.63 -20.91
CA VAL A 163 11.03 -15.97 -19.71
C VAL A 163 10.88 -16.84 -18.45
N GLY A 164 10.18 -17.98 -18.54
CA GLY A 164 10.08 -18.97 -17.46
C GLY A 164 8.71 -19.05 -16.79
N ALA A 165 7.65 -18.56 -17.43
CA ALA A 165 6.29 -18.80 -16.95
C ALA A 165 5.92 -20.28 -17.14
N GLU A 166 5.47 -20.94 -16.07
CA GLU A 166 4.98 -22.33 -16.13
C GLU A 166 3.65 -22.44 -16.88
N GLU A 167 2.76 -21.48 -16.60
CA GLU A 167 1.43 -21.41 -17.20
C GLU A 167 1.20 -19.97 -17.69
N VAL A 168 0.57 -19.85 -18.85
CA VAL A 168 0.11 -18.56 -19.38
C VAL A 168 -1.37 -18.64 -19.67
N ASN A 169 -2.15 -17.83 -18.97
CA ASN A 169 -3.60 -17.83 -19.04
C ASN A 169 -4.13 -16.47 -19.49
N VAL A 170 -5.11 -16.48 -20.39
CA VAL A 170 -5.85 -15.26 -20.77
C VAL A 170 -7.09 -15.16 -19.90
N LYS A 171 -7.27 -14.05 -19.19
CA LYS A 171 -8.42 -13.80 -18.30
C LYS A 171 -9.11 -12.50 -18.67
N GLU A 172 -10.43 -12.53 -18.62
CA GLU A 172 -11.29 -11.36 -18.82
C GLU A 172 -11.87 -10.95 -17.46
N VAL A 173 -11.73 -9.67 -17.12
CA VAL A 173 -12.16 -9.08 -15.84
C VAL A 173 -13.04 -7.86 -16.08
#